data_AF-A0A1C0UTI8-F1
#
_entry.id   AF-A0A1C0UTI8-F1
#
_cell.length_a   1.000
_cell.length_b   1.000
_cell.length_c   1.000
_cell.angle_alpha   90.00
_cell.angle_beta   90.00
_cell.angle_gamma   90.00
#
_symmetry.space_group_name_H-M   'P 1'
#
loop_
_entity.id
_entity.type
_entity.pdbx_description
1 polymer ?
#
loop_
_entity_poly.entity_id
_entity_poly.type
_entity_poly.pdbx_seq_one_letter_code
_entity_poly.pdbx_strand_id
1 'polypeptide(L)'
;MSINDLEFLHGAAFLRLLKGTSHVSISYLSCIHPSLYLTESQNKQSAILFKISKKPNSSWSFSFSSQEEFALISFHKSYPDIKLFIALICHRDGICCLSEEQLWTILDQNEGLANQRISVKRELRGSYYVKGTGRVPLERTIPQNNWPDAILSA
;
A
#
# COMPACT_ATOMS: atom_id res chain seq x y z
N MET A 1 6.33 -24.11 13.14
CA MET A 1 6.27 -23.19 11.98
C MET A 1 6.43 -21.78 12.53
N SER A 2 7.37 -20.98 12.03
CA SER A 2 7.65 -19.63 12.54
C SER A 2 6.98 -18.56 11.67
N ILE A 3 6.37 -17.55 12.29
CA ILE A 3 5.81 -16.39 11.59
C ILE A 3 6.97 -15.57 11.01
N ASN A 4 6.94 -15.30 9.71
CA ASN A 4 7.93 -14.48 9.04
C ASN A 4 7.57 -12.98 9.10
N ASP A 5 8.51 -12.09 8.75
CA ASP A 5 8.30 -10.63 8.83
C ASP A 5 7.11 -10.14 7.99
N LEU A 6 6.82 -10.78 6.86
CA LEU A 6 5.70 -10.40 6.00
C LEU A 6 4.38 -10.73 6.69
N GLU A 7 4.23 -11.95 7.21
CA GLU A 7 3.05 -12.37 7.97
C GLU A 7 2.85 -11.49 9.21
N PHE A 8 3.94 -11.18 9.93
CA PHE A 8 3.91 -10.32 11.10
C PHE A 8 3.40 -8.90 10.76
N LEU A 9 3.96 -8.29 9.71
CA LEU A 9 3.61 -6.92 9.32
C LEU A 9 2.23 -6.82 8.64
N HIS A 10 1.84 -7.80 7.81
CA HIS A 10 0.49 -7.88 7.26
C HIS A 10 -0.54 -8.07 8.36
N GLY A 11 -0.27 -8.96 9.32
CA GLY A 11 -1.14 -9.15 10.49
C GLY A 11 -1.33 -7.87 11.30
N ALA A 12 -0.27 -7.09 11.51
CA ALA A 12 -0.37 -5.79 12.17
C ALA A 12 -1.21 -4.78 11.36
N ALA A 13 -1.07 -4.77 10.03
CA ALA A 13 -1.87 -3.93 9.14
C ALA A 13 -3.36 -4.28 9.21
N PHE A 14 -3.70 -5.57 9.14
CA PHE A 14 -5.07 -6.06 9.25
C PHE A 14 -5.68 -5.82 10.63
N LEU A 15 -4.91 -5.98 11.71
CA LEU A 15 -5.40 -5.65 13.05
C LEU A 15 -5.79 -4.17 13.15
N ARG A 16 -5.03 -3.26 12.52
CA ARG A 16 -5.40 -1.84 12.45
C ARG A 16 -6.66 -1.60 11.61
N LEU A 17 -6.81 -2.30 10.49
CA LEU A 17 -8.02 -2.24 9.66
C LEU A 17 -9.26 -2.69 10.45
N LEU A 18 -9.18 -3.84 11.12
CA LEU A 18 -10.25 -4.39 11.97
C LEU A 18 -10.63 -3.45 13.13
N LYS A 19 -9.67 -2.71 13.69
CA LYS A 19 -9.95 -1.72 14.74
C LYS A 19 -10.66 -0.46 14.23
N GLY A 20 -10.60 -0.19 12.93
CA GLY A 20 -11.19 0.99 12.30
C GLY A 20 -12.66 0.82 11.88
N THR A 21 -13.20 -0.40 11.90
CA THR A 21 -14.56 -0.70 11.46
C THR A 21 -15.20 -1.78 12.32
N SER A 22 -16.54 -1.80 12.40
CA SER A 22 -17.28 -2.87 13.09
C SER A 22 -17.30 -4.18 12.30
N HIS A 23 -17.14 -4.11 10.97
CA HIS A 23 -17.14 -5.27 10.08
C HIS A 23 -16.29 -5.01 8.84
N VAL A 24 -15.49 -6.00 8.45
CA VAL A 24 -14.78 -6.03 7.18
C VAL A 24 -14.58 -7.47 6.75
N SER A 25 -14.83 -7.75 5.47
CA SER A 25 -14.44 -9.01 4.83
C SER A 25 -13.11 -8.83 4.12
N ILE A 26 -12.20 -9.80 4.27
CA ILE A 26 -10.86 -9.78 3.65
C ILE A 26 -10.69 -11.07 2.86
N SER A 27 -10.48 -10.94 1.55
CA SER A 27 -10.23 -12.06 0.64
C SER A 27 -8.79 -11.99 0.14
N TYR A 28 -8.07 -13.11 0.24
CA TYR A 28 -6.69 -13.20 -0.21
C TYR A 28 -6.63 -13.50 -1.71
N LEU A 29 -6.13 -12.56 -2.52
CA LEU A 29 -6.02 -12.70 -3.97
C LEU A 29 -4.68 -13.35 -4.37
N SER A 30 -4.37 -14.49 -3.74
CA SER A 30 -3.09 -15.19 -3.90
C SER A 30 -2.84 -15.71 -5.32
N CYS A 31 -3.90 -15.89 -6.12
CA CYS A 31 -3.80 -16.24 -7.52
C CYS A 31 -3.24 -15.10 -8.39
N ILE A 32 -3.30 -13.86 -7.92
CA ILE A 32 -2.74 -12.68 -8.59
C ILE A 32 -1.40 -12.31 -7.96
N HIS A 33 -1.35 -12.10 -6.64
CA HIS A 33 -0.12 -11.75 -5.93
C HIS A 33 -0.21 -12.06 -4.42
N PRO A 34 0.87 -12.55 -3.78
CA PRO A 34 0.84 -12.95 -2.37
C PRO A 34 0.67 -11.80 -1.36
N SER A 35 0.77 -10.56 -1.81
CA SER A 35 0.52 -9.36 -0.99
C SER A 35 -0.72 -8.58 -1.41
N LEU A 36 -1.57 -9.16 -2.26
CA LEU A 36 -2.79 -8.52 -2.75
C LEU A 36 -4.02 -9.08 -2.05
N TYR A 37 -4.88 -8.18 -1.58
CA TYR A 37 -6.08 -8.51 -0.83
C TYR A 37 -7.26 -7.68 -1.32
N LEU A 38 -8.44 -8.29 -1.38
CA LEU A 38 -9.69 -7.58 -1.53
C LEU A 38 -10.29 -7.35 -0.14
N THR A 39 -10.81 -6.15 0.07
CA THR A 39 -11.48 -5.76 1.31
C THR A 39 -12.87 -5.24 0.99
N GLU A 40 -13.82 -5.60 1.83
CA GLU A 40 -15.20 -5.12 1.73
C GLU A 40 -15.68 -4.63 3.09
N SER A 41 -16.12 -3.37 3.15
CA SER A 41 -16.67 -2.75 4.35
C SER A 41 -17.84 -1.85 3.95
N GLN A 42 -18.97 -1.95 4.65
CA GLN A 42 -20.18 -1.16 4.37
C GLN A 42 -20.64 -1.22 2.90
N ASN A 43 -20.58 -2.42 2.29
CA ASN A 43 -20.88 -2.66 0.86
C ASN A 43 -19.99 -1.90 -0.13
N LYS A 44 -18.80 -1.46 0.31
CA LYS A 44 -17.78 -0.88 -0.55
C LYS A 44 -16.59 -1.80 -0.64
N GLN A 45 -16.16 -2.07 -1.87
CA GLN A 45 -15.02 -2.92 -2.15
C GLN A 45 -13.79 -2.09 -2.51
N SER A 46 -12.63 -2.50 -2.03
CA SER A 46 -11.34 -1.91 -2.33
C SER A 46 -10.26 -2.97 -2.25
N ALA A 47 -9.22 -2.84 -3.06
CA ALA A 47 -8.07 -3.74 -3.05
C ALA A 47 -6.85 -3.08 -2.43
N ILE A 48 -5.99 -3.90 -1.85
CA ILE A 48 -4.80 -3.46 -1.13
C ILE A 48 -3.63 -4.30 -1.58
N LEU A 49 -2.61 -3.67 -2.15
CA LEU A 49 -1.30 -4.26 -2.35
C LEU A 49 -0.37 -3.82 -1.22
N PHE A 50 0.04 -4.76 -0.36
CA PHE A 50 1.02 -4.47 0.68
C PHE A 50 2.44 -4.50 0.15
N LYS A 51 3.21 -3.48 0.53
CA LYS A 51 4.67 -3.47 0.40
C LYS A 51 5.30 -3.20 1.76
N ILE A 52 6.31 -3.97 2.11
CA ILE A 52 6.97 -3.87 3.41
C ILE A 52 8.37 -3.30 3.27
N SER A 53 8.77 -2.49 4.25
CA SER A 53 10.18 -2.20 4.52
C SER A 53 10.52 -2.71 5.92
N LYS A 54 11.61 -3.48 6.02
CA LYS A 54 12.12 -3.99 7.30
C LYS A 54 13.04 -3.00 8.01
N LYS A 55 13.39 -1.89 7.35
CA LYS A 55 14.28 -0.88 7.91
C LYS A 55 13.59 -0.20 9.11
N PRO A 56 14.22 -0.13 10.29
CA PRO A 56 13.56 0.39 11.49
C PRO A 56 13.33 1.90 11.46
N ASN A 57 14.18 2.64 10.74
CA ASN A 57 14.20 4.10 10.73
C ASN A 57 13.97 4.66 9.33
N SER A 58 13.40 5.86 9.25
CA SER A 58 13.22 6.60 8.00
C SER A 58 14.58 6.99 7.37
N SER A 59 14.65 7.26 6.06
CA SER A 59 13.63 7.01 5.02
C SER A 59 13.53 5.53 4.63
N TRP A 60 12.34 5.11 4.25
CA TRP A 60 12.05 3.80 3.66
C TRP A 60 11.99 3.90 2.15
N SER A 61 12.25 2.78 1.47
CA SER A 61 12.16 2.72 0.02
C SER A 61 11.55 1.41 -0.43
N PHE A 62 10.69 1.51 -1.44
CA PHE A 62 9.89 0.43 -1.97
C PHE A 62 10.10 0.41 -3.48
N SER A 63 10.86 -0.56 -3.98
CA SER A 63 11.00 -0.83 -5.41
C SER A 63 9.92 -1.80 -5.85
N PHE A 64 9.43 -1.69 -7.07
CA PHE A 64 8.50 -2.66 -7.64
C PHE A 64 9.22 -3.73 -8.43
N SER A 65 8.69 -4.94 -8.39
CA SER A 65 9.12 -6.07 -9.19
C SER A 65 8.23 -6.21 -10.42
N SER A 66 8.72 -6.91 -11.45
CA SER A 66 7.88 -7.26 -12.60
C SER A 66 6.66 -8.08 -12.18
N GLN A 67 6.75 -8.91 -11.12
CA GLN A 67 5.60 -9.66 -10.61
C GLN A 67 4.50 -8.74 -10.09
N GLU A 68 4.86 -7.65 -9.41
CA GLU A 68 3.88 -6.67 -8.93
C GLU A 68 3.30 -5.86 -10.09
N GLU A 69 4.10 -5.50 -11.08
CA GLU A 69 3.62 -4.87 -12.31
C GLU A 69 2.59 -5.75 -13.04
N PHE A 70 2.90 -7.04 -13.24
CA PHE A 70 1.94 -8.00 -13.80
C PHE A 70 0.71 -8.20 -12.90
N ALA A 71 0.88 -8.15 -11.58
CA ALA A 71 -0.22 -8.23 -10.63
C ALA A 71 -1.19 -7.05 -10.78
N LEU A 72 -0.69 -5.82 -10.96
CA LEU A 72 -1.53 -4.66 -11.21
C LEU A 72 -2.32 -4.81 -12.52
N ILE A 73 -1.66 -5.23 -13.59
CA ILE A 73 -2.30 -5.47 -14.89
C ILE A 73 -3.39 -6.54 -14.77
N SER A 74 -3.09 -7.66 -14.10
CA SER A 74 -4.04 -8.76 -13.91
C SER A 74 -5.21 -8.35 -13.03
N PHE A 75 -4.94 -7.60 -11.97
CA PHE A 75 -5.97 -7.07 -11.07
C PHE A 75 -6.96 -6.18 -11.83
N HIS A 76 -6.47 -5.21 -12.61
CA HIS A 76 -7.31 -4.31 -13.40
C HIS A 76 -8.17 -5.03 -14.43
N LYS A 77 -7.65 -6.11 -15.02
CA LYS A 77 -8.42 -6.95 -15.94
C LYS A 77 -9.54 -7.72 -15.23
N SER A 78 -9.29 -8.20 -14.01
CA SER A 78 -10.24 -9.01 -13.24
C SER A 78 -11.24 -8.19 -12.42
N TYR A 79 -10.88 -6.97 -12.03
CA TYR A 79 -11.63 -6.12 -11.10
C TYR A 79 -11.63 -4.64 -11.55
N PRO A 80 -12.17 -4.32 -12.74
CA PRO A 80 -12.04 -2.99 -13.35
C PRO A 80 -12.66 -1.85 -12.53
N ASP A 81 -13.67 -2.15 -11.71
CA ASP A 81 -14.42 -1.16 -10.93
C ASP A 81 -13.95 -1.04 -9.47
N ILE A 82 -12.93 -1.81 -9.08
CA ILE A 82 -12.44 -1.84 -7.69
C ILE A 82 -11.20 -0.97 -7.57
N LYS A 83 -11.29 0.04 -6.68
CA LYS A 83 -10.16 0.92 -6.38
C LYS A 83 -9.02 0.15 -5.73
N LEU A 84 -7.81 0.34 -6.24
CA LEU A 84 -6.59 -0.20 -5.67
C LEU A 84 -5.84 0.82 -4.83
N PHE A 85 -5.33 0.35 -3.69
CA PHE A 85 -4.47 1.12 -2.81
C PHE A 85 -3.13 0.40 -2.59
N ILE A 86 -2.06 1.18 -2.52
CA ILE A 86 -0.72 0.69 -2.17
C ILE A 86 -0.43 1.05 -0.72
N ALA A 87 -0.40 0.04 0.14
CA ALA A 87 -0.13 0.22 1.56
C ALA A 87 1.36 -0.07 1.85
N LEU A 88 2.13 1.01 2.03
CA LEU A 88 3.57 1.01 2.27
C LEU A 88 3.84 0.89 3.79
N ILE A 89 4.09 -0.32 4.26
CA ILE A 89 4.34 -0.63 5.66
C ILE A 89 5.77 -0.25 6.04
N CYS A 90 5.90 0.81 6.83
CA CYS A 90 7.16 1.41 7.29
C CYS A 90 7.64 0.77 8.60
N HIS A 91 7.90 -0.54 8.57
CA HIS A 91 8.26 -1.35 9.75
C HIS A 91 7.30 -1.11 10.93
N ARG A 92 7.80 -0.63 12.07
CA ARG A 92 7.02 -0.34 13.29
C ARG A 92 6.46 1.08 13.34
N ASP A 93 6.81 1.94 12.39
CA ASP A 93 6.38 3.36 12.39
C ASP A 93 4.90 3.52 12.03
N GLY A 94 4.44 2.76 11.03
CA GLY A 94 3.07 2.75 10.57
C GLY A 94 2.96 2.40 9.10
N ILE A 95 1.85 2.82 8.48
CA ILE A 95 1.50 2.48 7.11
C ILE A 95 1.17 3.78 6.38
N CYS A 96 1.90 4.04 5.29
CA CYS A 96 1.60 5.11 4.36
C CYS A 96 0.77 4.49 3.22
N CYS A 97 -0.51 4.83 3.16
CA CYS A 97 -1.41 4.32 2.13
C CYS A 97 -1.52 5.34 1.00
N LEU A 98 -1.39 4.87 -0.24
CA LEU A 98 -1.55 5.68 -1.45
C LEU A 98 -2.73 5.13 -2.24
N SER A 99 -3.57 6.01 -2.78
CA SER A 99 -4.42 5.60 -3.90
C SER A 99 -3.56 5.36 -5.14
N GLU A 100 -4.07 4.59 -6.08
CA GLU A 100 -3.41 4.41 -7.37
C GLU A 100 -3.24 5.74 -8.13
N GLU A 101 -4.21 6.65 -8.03
CA GLU A 101 -4.08 8.01 -8.60
C GLU A 101 -2.84 8.72 -8.04
N GLN A 102 -2.67 8.72 -6.71
CA GLN A 102 -1.50 9.33 -6.06
C GLN A 102 -0.19 8.65 -6.48
N LEU A 103 -0.19 7.33 -6.61
CA LEU A 103 0.97 6.58 -7.10
C LEU A 103 1.40 7.09 -8.48
N TRP A 104 0.47 7.24 -9.41
CA TRP A 104 0.78 7.67 -10.77
C TRP A 104 1.12 9.15 -10.91
N THR A 105 0.88 9.98 -9.89
CA THR A 105 1.39 11.38 -9.89
C THR A 105 2.89 11.47 -9.62
N ILE A 106 3.49 10.43 -9.03
CA ILE A 106 4.91 10.43 -8.64
C ILE A 106 5.76 9.45 -9.45
N LEU A 107 5.13 8.61 -10.27
CA LEU A 107 5.80 7.64 -11.15
C LEU A 107 5.67 8.05 -12.61
N ASP A 108 6.68 7.74 -13.41
CA ASP A 108 6.64 7.94 -14.86
C ASP A 108 5.87 6.80 -15.52
N GLN A 109 4.74 7.09 -16.17
CA GLN A 109 3.93 6.07 -16.83
C GLN A 109 4.60 5.49 -18.10
N ASN A 110 5.61 6.18 -18.64
CA ASN A 110 6.38 5.69 -19.80
C ASN A 110 7.49 4.73 -19.37
N GLU A 111 7.88 4.76 -18.10
CA GLU A 111 8.79 3.78 -17.52
C GLU A 111 7.99 2.64 -16.89
N GLY A 112 8.29 1.39 -17.25
CA GLY A 112 7.67 0.22 -16.60
C GLY A 112 7.81 0.27 -15.08
N LEU A 113 6.76 -0.13 -14.35
CA LEU A 113 6.68 0.01 -12.89
C LEU A 113 7.86 -0.69 -12.20
N ALA A 114 8.31 -1.84 -12.73
CA ALA A 114 9.44 -2.60 -12.20
C ALA A 114 10.78 -1.81 -12.16
N ASN A 115 10.93 -0.74 -12.94
CA ASN A 115 12.12 0.11 -12.94
C ASN A 115 12.03 1.27 -11.95
N GLN A 116 10.92 1.37 -11.23
CA GLN A 116 10.61 2.54 -10.41
C GLN A 116 10.56 2.21 -8.92
N ARG A 117 10.71 3.26 -8.11
CA ARG A 117 10.70 3.17 -6.65
C ARG A 117 9.99 4.34 -6.01
N ILE A 118 9.44 4.07 -4.83
CA ILE A 118 8.90 5.09 -3.94
C ILE A 118 9.80 5.21 -2.72
N SER A 119 10.08 6.43 -2.31
CA SER A 119 10.73 6.76 -1.05
C SER A 119 9.71 7.40 -0.11
N VAL A 120 9.66 6.90 1.12
CA VAL A 120 8.82 7.45 2.19
C VAL A 120 9.72 7.97 3.30
N LYS A 121 9.55 9.23 3.68
CA LYS A 121 10.20 9.84 4.84
C LYS A 121 9.12 10.31 5.81
N ARG A 122 9.38 10.20 7.10
CA ARG A 122 8.55 10.83 8.12
C ARG A 122 9.44 11.42 9.21
N GLU A 123 9.07 12.61 9.64
CA GLU A 123 9.67 13.28 10.78
C GLU A 123 8.87 12.95 12.06
N LEU A 124 9.48 13.16 13.22
CA LEU A 124 8.88 12.77 14.50
C LEU A 124 7.48 13.40 14.65
N ARG A 125 6.45 12.56 14.82
CA ARG A 125 5.03 12.96 14.94
C ARG A 125 4.46 13.72 13.73
N GLY A 126 5.15 13.70 12.59
CA GLY A 126 4.68 14.33 11.35
C GLY A 126 3.92 13.37 10.43
N SER A 127 3.51 13.89 9.28
CA SER A 127 2.96 13.13 8.15
C SER A 127 4.08 12.45 7.33
N TYR A 128 3.72 11.48 6.51
CA TYR A 128 4.62 10.87 5.53
C TYR A 128 4.81 11.78 4.31
N TYR A 129 6.07 12.04 3.99
CA TYR A 129 6.53 12.64 2.74
C TYR A 129 6.84 11.51 1.77
N VAL A 130 6.22 11.55 0.59
CA VAL A 130 6.35 10.51 -0.42
C VAL A 130 6.98 11.11 -1.67
N LYS A 131 7.95 10.40 -2.24
CA LYS A 131 8.60 10.76 -3.50
C LYS A 131 8.73 9.53 -4.39
N GLY A 132 8.54 9.68 -5.69
CA GLY A 132 8.83 8.63 -6.66
C GLY A 132 10.27 8.66 -7.16
N THR A 133 10.52 7.92 -8.24
CA THR A 133 11.79 7.92 -8.98
C THR A 133 12.12 9.35 -9.44
N GLY A 134 13.41 9.71 -9.51
CA GLY A 134 13.81 11.08 -9.87
C GLY A 134 13.51 12.16 -8.80
N ARG A 135 13.05 11.76 -7.59
CA ARG A 135 12.70 12.65 -6.47
C ARG A 135 11.44 13.50 -6.71
N VAL A 136 10.56 13.08 -7.62
CA VAL A 136 9.25 13.72 -7.85
C VAL A 136 8.40 13.61 -6.58
N PRO A 137 8.06 14.73 -5.91
CA PRO A 137 7.30 14.70 -4.67
C PRO A 137 5.81 14.54 -4.92
N LEU A 138 5.13 13.83 -4.02
CA LEU A 138 3.68 13.91 -3.92
C LEU A 138 3.30 15.31 -3.44
N GLU A 139 2.28 15.92 -4.05
CA GLU A 139 1.86 17.31 -3.76
C GLU A 139 1.55 17.53 -2.27
N ARG A 140 0.91 16.54 -1.64
CA ARG A 140 0.51 16.57 -0.23
C ARG A 140 1.12 15.41 0.53
N THR A 141 1.39 15.65 1.81
CA THR A 141 1.83 14.60 2.73
C THR A 141 0.68 13.67 3.11
N ILE A 142 1.00 12.44 3.49
CA ILE A 142 0.01 11.44 3.92
C ILE A 142 -0.01 11.41 5.46
N PRO A 143 -1.14 11.75 6.13
CA PRO A 143 -1.25 11.66 7.58
C PRO A 143 -1.06 10.23 8.12
N GLN A 144 -0.61 10.08 9.36
CA GLN A 144 -0.39 8.74 9.95
C GLN A 144 -1.70 7.92 10.13
N ASN A 145 -2.82 8.61 10.35
CA ASN A 145 -4.15 8.00 10.46
C ASN A 145 -4.79 7.71 9.11
N ASN A 146 -4.15 8.10 7.99
CA ASN A 146 -4.65 7.75 6.66
C ASN A 146 -4.84 6.24 6.47
N TRP A 147 -4.09 5.40 7.20
CA TRP A 147 -4.43 4.00 7.38
C TRP A 147 -5.12 3.75 8.74
N PRO A 148 -6.29 3.06 8.78
CA PRO A 148 -7.00 2.45 7.64
C PRO A 148 -8.02 3.37 6.95
N ASP A 149 -8.15 4.63 7.37
CA ASP A 149 -9.21 5.55 6.95
C ASP A 149 -9.39 5.62 5.41
N ALA A 150 -8.29 5.66 4.65
CA ALA A 150 -8.29 5.71 3.19
C ALA A 150 -9.07 4.56 2.54
N ILE A 151 -8.97 3.36 3.10
CA ILE A 151 -9.66 2.16 2.61
C ILE A 151 -11.13 2.19 3.05
N LEU A 152 -11.38 2.54 4.30
CA LEU A 152 -12.72 2.51 4.88
C LEU A 152 -13.63 3.62 4.34
N SER A 153 -13.06 4.73 3.86
CA SER A 153 -13.79 5.85 3.27
C SER A 153 -13.92 5.80 1.74
N ALA A 154 -13.29 4.83 1.07
CA ALA A 154 -13.11 4.78 -0.39
C ALA A 154 -14.40 4.82 -1.21
#